data_AF-A0A7G5H0K4-F1
#
_entry.id   AF-A0A7G5H0K4-F1
#
_cell.length_a   1.000
_cell.length_b   1.000
_cell.length_c   1.000
_cell.angle_alpha   90.00
_cell.angle_beta   90.00
_cell.angle_gamma   90.00
#
_symmetry.space_group_name_H-M   'P 1'
#
loop_
_entity.id
_entity.type
_entity.pdbx_description
1 polymer ?
#
loop_
_entity_poly.entity_id
_entity_poly.type
_entity_poly.pdbx_seq_one_letter_code
_entity_poly.pdbx_strand_id
1 'polypeptide(L)'
;MKTLIGIIISICLLSINGQAQVLPATKIHFLNSMIGMSAELKTTIDPKNPIRIKSRTWVIIQPAGDSLGFIIDNKPYFLHFSPNKHYYFVIQVGHFSRPVLTEKSEQEFILTAATESAKGPEEYILSKGAN
;
A
#
# COMPACT_ATOMS: atom_id res chain seq x y z
N MET A 1 11.56 -39.39 -33.78
CA MET A 1 11.29 -37.93 -33.92
C MET A 1 9.99 -37.47 -33.27
N LYS A 2 8.86 -38.17 -33.45
CA LYS A 2 7.56 -37.77 -32.87
C LYS A 2 7.55 -37.73 -31.33
N THR A 3 8.27 -38.64 -30.68
CA THR A 3 8.41 -38.72 -29.21
C THR A 3 9.24 -37.58 -28.61
N LEU A 4 10.25 -37.07 -29.34
CA LEU A 4 11.11 -35.97 -28.86
C LEU A 4 10.35 -34.64 -28.82
N ILE A 5 9.49 -34.41 -29.82
CA ILE A 5 8.64 -33.20 -29.91
C ILE A 5 7.64 -33.16 -28.75
N GLY A 6 7.04 -34.30 -28.38
CA GLY A 6 6.11 -34.38 -27.26
C GLY A 6 6.74 -34.05 -25.89
N ILE A 7 8.00 -34.45 -25.69
CA ILE A 7 8.75 -34.15 -24.46
C ILE A 7 9.09 -32.65 -24.39
N ILE A 8 9.52 -32.05 -25.50
CA ILE A 8 9.84 -30.61 -25.56
C ILE A 8 8.58 -29.75 -25.30
N ILE A 9 7.43 -30.13 -25.86
CA ILE A 9 6.15 -29.44 -25.61
C ILE A 9 5.74 -29.56 -24.13
N SER A 10 5.92 -30.73 -23.52
CA SER A 10 5.58 -30.96 -22.11
C SER A 10 6.47 -30.16 -21.16
N ILE A 11 7.77 -30.05 -21.46
CA ILE A 11 8.70 -29.22 -20.68
C ILE A 11 8.35 -27.74 -20.82
N CYS A 12 8.08 -27.26 -22.03
CA CYS A 12 7.67 -25.87 -22.24
C CYS A 12 6.36 -25.52 -21.51
N LEU A 13 5.38 -26.42 -21.47
CA LEU A 13 4.11 -26.22 -20.74
C LEU A 13 4.28 -26.21 -19.21
N LEU A 14 5.28 -26.93 -18.68
CA LEU A 14 5.60 -26.90 -17.25
C LEU A 14 6.31 -25.59 -16.85
N SER A 15 7.12 -24.98 -17.71
CA SER A 15 7.80 -23.71 -17.42
C SER A 15 6.85 -22.50 -17.42
N ILE A 16 5.72 -22.55 -18.14
CA ILE A 16 4.75 -21.44 -18.17
C ILE A 16 3.94 -21.35 -16.87
N ASN A 17 3.73 -22.48 -16.18
CA ASN A 17 3.00 -22.52 -14.91
C ASN A 17 3.84 -22.02 -13.72
N GLY A 18 5.17 -21.96 -13.85
CA GLY A 18 6.07 -21.53 -12.77
C GLY A 18 6.09 -20.01 -12.50
N GLN A 19 5.58 -19.18 -13.43
CA GLN A 19 5.55 -17.71 -13.27
C GLN A 19 4.17 -17.14 -12.88
N ALA A 20 3.15 -18.00 -12.70
CA ALA A 20 1.78 -17.56 -12.47
C ALA A 20 1.38 -17.33 -10.99
N GLN A 21 2.32 -17.37 -10.04
CA GLN A 21 1.99 -17.35 -8.60
C GLN A 21 2.59 -16.19 -7.80
N VAL A 22 3.04 -15.10 -8.45
CA VAL A 22 3.25 -13.86 -7.71
C VAL A 22 1.90 -13.20 -7.55
N LEU A 23 1.23 -13.49 -6.43
CA LEU A 23 0.02 -12.81 -6.00
C LEU A 23 0.29 -11.28 -6.03
N PRO A 24 -0.53 -10.47 -6.73
CA PRO A 24 -0.32 -9.03 -6.80
C PRO A 24 -0.23 -8.43 -5.39
N ALA A 25 0.82 -7.66 -5.14
CA ALA A 25 1.03 -7.07 -3.81
C ALA A 25 -0.18 -6.22 -3.39
N THR A 26 -0.64 -6.40 -2.15
CA THR A 26 -1.63 -5.51 -1.55
C THR A 26 -1.08 -4.09 -1.53
N LYS A 27 -1.89 -3.11 -1.97
CA LYS A 27 -1.49 -1.70 -2.02
C LYS A 27 -2.41 -0.87 -1.15
N ILE A 28 -1.83 -0.11 -0.24
CA ILE A 28 -2.57 0.78 0.64
C ILE A 28 -2.21 2.22 0.24
N HIS A 29 -3.17 2.91 -0.34
CA HIS A 29 -3.04 4.28 -0.81
C HIS A 29 -3.42 5.24 0.31
N PHE A 30 -2.56 6.22 0.57
CA PHE A 30 -2.84 7.30 1.51
C PHE A 30 -2.70 8.64 0.80
N LEU A 31 -3.70 9.51 0.95
CA LEU A 31 -3.64 10.90 0.52
C LEU A 31 -3.70 11.79 1.76
N ASN A 32 -2.72 12.66 1.96
CA ASN A 32 -2.82 13.72 2.94
C ASN A 32 -3.46 14.96 2.32
N SER A 33 -4.74 15.22 2.60
CA SER A 33 -5.45 16.43 2.13
C SER A 33 -5.28 17.63 3.06
N MET A 34 -4.64 17.47 4.22
CA MET A 34 -4.44 18.57 5.17
C MET A 34 -3.52 19.63 4.57
N ILE A 35 -3.89 20.91 4.69
CA ILE A 35 -3.11 22.04 4.16
C ILE A 35 -2.05 22.45 5.17
N GLY A 36 -0.79 22.54 4.73
CA GLY A 36 0.32 23.02 5.56
C GLY A 36 0.76 22.07 6.68
N MET A 37 0.16 20.89 6.78
CA MET A 37 0.45 19.87 7.79
C MET A 37 0.91 18.57 7.14
N SER A 38 1.96 17.97 7.69
CA SER A 38 2.37 16.61 7.31
C SER A 38 1.68 15.59 8.22
N ALA A 39 1.27 14.46 7.65
CA ALA A 39 0.85 13.31 8.42
C ALA A 39 2.05 12.39 8.66
N GLU A 40 2.12 11.78 9.84
CA GLU A 40 3.11 10.75 10.14
C GLU A 40 2.40 9.41 10.28
N LEU A 41 2.82 8.42 9.49
CA LEU A 41 2.42 7.03 9.64
C LEU A 41 3.58 6.26 10.28
N LYS A 42 3.38 5.82 11.52
CA LYS A 42 4.31 4.93 12.23
C LYS A 42 3.83 3.51 12.07
N THR A 43 4.73 2.61 11.68
CA THR A 43 4.43 1.19 11.57
C THR A 43 5.06 0.41 12.70
N THR A 44 4.54 -0.79 12.98
CA THR A 44 5.17 -1.70 13.96
C THR A 44 6.46 -2.33 13.45
N ILE A 45 6.69 -2.33 12.12
CA ILE A 45 7.89 -2.87 11.49
C ILE A 45 9.07 -1.92 11.71
N ASP A 46 8.86 -0.63 11.45
CA ASP A 46 9.84 0.42 11.73
C ASP A 46 9.16 1.58 12.49
N PRO A 47 9.08 1.50 13.82
CA PRO A 47 8.46 2.55 14.63
C PRO A 47 9.36 3.79 14.80
N LYS A 48 10.67 3.66 14.50
CA LYS A 48 11.66 4.75 14.67
C LYS A 48 11.71 5.66 13.46
N ASN A 49 11.43 5.14 12.27
CA ASN A 49 11.39 5.92 11.03
C ASN A 49 9.95 6.03 10.50
N PRO A 50 9.17 7.04 10.96
CA PRO A 50 7.82 7.26 10.44
C PRO A 50 7.84 7.61 8.95
N ILE A 51 6.85 7.10 8.21
CA ILE A 51 6.55 7.56 6.86
C ILE A 51 5.88 8.93 6.97
N ARG A 52 6.57 9.96 6.47
CA ARG A 52 6.07 11.35 6.49
C ARG A 52 5.39 11.68 5.18
N ILE A 53 4.07 11.85 5.24
CA ILE A 53 3.25 12.23 4.09
C ILE A 53 3.06 13.74 4.13
N LYS A 54 3.72 14.46 3.24
CA LYS A 54 3.59 15.92 3.13
C LYS A 54 2.16 16.32 2.75
N SER A 55 1.82 17.58 3.00
CA SER A 55 0.55 18.16 2.56
C SER A 55 0.33 17.93 1.06
N ARG A 56 -0.89 17.55 0.67
CA ARG A 56 -1.30 17.27 -0.71
C ARG A 56 -0.38 16.27 -1.40
N THR A 57 -0.03 15.20 -0.69
CA THR A 57 0.83 14.14 -1.21
C THR A 57 0.10 12.81 -1.11
N TRP A 58 0.14 12.05 -2.19
CA TRP A 58 -0.31 10.67 -2.28
C TRP A 58 0.89 9.76 -2.13
N VAL A 59 0.78 8.78 -1.23
CA VAL A 59 1.74 7.68 -1.07
C VAL A 59 1.06 6.31 -1.20
N ILE A 60 1.83 5.31 -1.60
CA ILE A 60 1.42 3.91 -1.67
C ILE A 60 2.31 3.11 -0.72
N ILE A 61 1.69 2.37 0.19
CA ILE A 61 2.37 1.46 1.10
C ILE A 61 2.07 0.02 0.66
N GLN A 62 3.13 -0.76 0.46
CA GLN A 62 3.05 -2.19 0.17
C GLN A 62 3.53 -2.97 1.41
N PRO A 63 2.62 -3.53 2.22
CA PRO A 63 3.00 -4.30 3.41
C PRO A 63 3.62 -5.66 3.02
N ALA A 64 4.66 -6.09 3.74
CA ALA A 64 5.10 -7.48 3.71
C ALA A 64 4.21 -8.33 4.62
N GLY A 65 3.25 -9.01 4.00
CA GLY A 65 2.29 -9.87 4.68
C GLY A 65 0.86 -9.38 4.54
N ASP A 66 -0.02 -9.96 5.33
CA ASP A 66 -1.47 -9.74 5.29
C ASP A 66 -1.95 -8.62 6.24
N SER A 67 -1.07 -8.10 7.09
CA SER A 67 -1.45 -7.20 8.17
C SER A 67 -0.45 -6.05 8.31
N LEU A 68 -0.95 -4.84 8.52
CA LEU A 68 -0.14 -3.66 8.83
C LEU A 68 -0.47 -3.16 10.23
N GLY A 69 0.55 -3.06 11.08
CA GLY A 69 0.43 -2.43 12.40
C GLY A 69 0.73 -0.94 12.31
N PHE A 70 -0.15 -0.12 12.84
CA PHE A 70 0.00 1.33 12.98
C PHE A 70 0.19 1.70 14.45
N ILE A 71 0.96 2.75 14.74
CA ILE A 71 1.08 3.30 16.10
C ILE A 71 0.28 4.60 16.17
N ILE A 72 -0.78 4.61 16.97
CA ILE A 72 -1.66 5.77 17.21
C ILE A 72 -1.65 6.03 18.72
N ASP A 73 -1.34 7.26 19.14
CA ASP A 73 -1.22 7.63 20.56
C ASP A 73 -0.35 6.66 21.38
N ASN A 74 0.79 6.28 20.81
CA ASN A 74 1.76 5.30 21.34
C ASN A 74 1.21 3.88 21.55
N LYS A 75 0.05 3.54 20.99
CA LYS A 75 -0.54 2.19 21.03
C LYS A 75 -0.56 1.56 19.63
N PRO A 76 -0.22 0.26 19.52
CA PRO A 76 -0.29 -0.45 18.26
C PRO A 76 -1.73 -0.85 17.92
N TYR A 77 -2.13 -0.63 16.67
CA TYR A 77 -3.39 -1.05 16.07
C TYR A 77 -3.10 -1.83 14.80
N PHE A 78 -3.58 -3.07 14.71
CA PHE A 78 -3.33 -3.93 13.56
C PHE A 78 -4.54 -3.93 12.65
N LEU A 79 -4.34 -3.60 11.38
CA LEU A 79 -5.35 -3.73 10.34
C LEU A 79 -4.96 -4.89 9.43
N HIS A 80 -5.92 -5.79 9.22
CA HIS A 80 -5.77 -6.91 8.30
C HIS A 80 -6.28 -6.50 6.92
N PHE A 81 -5.45 -6.69 5.90
CA PHE A 81 -5.75 -6.36 4.53
C PHE A 81 -5.77 -7.64 3.71
N SER A 82 -6.85 -7.85 2.96
CA SER A 82 -6.93 -8.99 2.08
C SER A 82 -5.79 -8.93 1.05
N PRO A 83 -5.17 -10.08 0.71
CA PRO A 83 -4.18 -10.14 -0.35
C PRO A 83 -4.80 -9.68 -1.67
N ASN A 84 -3.98 -9.12 -2.56
CA ASN A 84 -4.36 -8.69 -3.92
C ASN A 84 -5.45 -7.60 -3.97
N LYS A 85 -5.62 -6.83 -2.89
CA LYS A 85 -6.57 -5.72 -2.84
C LYS A 85 -5.86 -4.37 -2.73
N HIS A 86 -6.57 -3.35 -3.21
CA HIS A 86 -6.19 -1.97 -3.06
C HIS A 86 -7.13 -1.31 -2.06
N TYR A 87 -6.54 -0.58 -1.13
CA TYR A 87 -7.26 0.16 -0.10
C TYR A 87 -6.92 1.64 -0.25
N TYR A 88 -7.91 2.51 -0.12
CA TYR A 88 -7.75 3.93 -0.37
C TYR A 88 -8.16 4.73 0.85
N PHE A 89 -7.22 5.46 1.44
CA PHE A 89 -7.45 6.25 2.63
C PHE A 89 -7.11 7.73 2.39
N VAL A 90 -7.97 8.61 2.88
CA VAL A 90 -7.72 10.05 2.93
C VAL A 90 -7.48 10.46 4.37
N ILE A 91 -6.37 11.18 4.60
CA ILE A 91 -6.02 11.82 5.87
C ILE A 91 -6.46 13.28 5.76
N GLN A 92 -7.40 13.65 6.62
CA GLN A 92 -8.01 14.98 6.62
C GLN A 92 -8.11 15.53 8.05
N VAL A 93 -8.34 16.83 8.17
CA VAL A 93 -8.58 17.46 9.46
C VAL A 93 -10.00 17.14 9.91
N GLY A 94 -10.15 16.39 11.00
CA GLY A 94 -11.43 16.11 11.63
C GLY A 94 -11.93 17.25 12.53
N HIS A 95 -13.07 17.02 13.19
CA HIS A 95 -13.53 17.91 14.26
C HIS A 95 -12.47 18.00 15.37
N PHE A 96 -12.27 19.21 15.90
CA PHE A 96 -11.20 19.56 16.85
C PHE A 96 -9.77 19.50 16.31
N SER A 97 -9.59 19.69 14.99
CA SER A 97 -8.27 19.83 14.37
C SER A 97 -7.35 18.60 14.50
N ARG A 98 -7.92 17.43 14.77
CA ARG A 98 -7.17 16.16 14.83
C ARG A 98 -7.14 15.52 13.44
N PRO A 99 -6.01 14.94 13.00
CA PRO A 99 -5.98 14.13 11.79
C PRO A 99 -6.94 12.93 11.92
N VAL A 100 -7.77 12.73 10.91
CA VAL A 100 -8.68 11.58 10.80
C VAL A 100 -8.38 10.86 9.50
N LEU A 101 -8.28 9.53 9.60
CA LEU A 101 -8.14 8.65 8.46
C LEU A 101 -9.51 8.09 8.07
N THR A 102 -9.90 8.25 6.82
CA THR A 102 -11.15 7.68 6.30
C THR A 102 -10.87 6.82 5.08
N GLU A 103 -11.39 5.60 5.08
CA GLU A 103 -11.43 4.76 3.88
C GLU A 103 -12.41 5.36 2.85
N LYS A 104 -12.05 5.28 1.58
CA LYS A 104 -12.79 5.78 0.42
C LYS A 104 -12.82 4.72 -0.67
N SER A 105 -13.81 4.85 -1.56
CA SER A 105 -13.73 4.15 -2.84
C SER A 105 -12.55 4.68 -3.68
N GLU A 106 -12.10 3.88 -4.64
CA GLU A 106 -11.07 4.29 -5.59
C GLU A 106 -11.48 5.58 -6.33
N GLN A 107 -12.73 5.66 -6.80
CA GLN A 107 -13.22 6.81 -7.55
C GLN A 107 -13.20 8.08 -6.70
N GLU A 108 -13.69 8.02 -5.46
CA GLU A 108 -13.65 9.16 -4.55
C GLU A 108 -12.22 9.59 -4.24
N PHE A 109 -11.32 8.63 -4.04
CA PHE A 109 -9.91 8.91 -3.77
C PHE A 109 -9.24 9.63 -4.94
N ILE A 110 -9.38 9.12 -6.16
CA ILE A 110 -8.77 9.69 -7.37
C ILE A 110 -9.32 11.09 -7.64
N LEU A 111 -10.63 11.29 -7.49
CA LEU A 111 -11.24 12.61 -7.61
C LEU A 111 -10.69 13.57 -6.56
N THR A 112 -10.61 13.14 -5.29
CA THR A 112 -10.07 13.96 -4.20
C THR A 112 -8.61 14.35 -4.46
N ALA A 113 -7.78 13.39 -4.88
CA ALA A 113 -6.38 13.62 -5.21
C ALA A 113 -6.22 14.63 -6.36
N ALA A 114 -7.06 14.53 -7.39
CA ALA A 114 -7.07 15.47 -8.51
C ALA A 114 -7.51 16.87 -8.09
N THR A 115 -8.60 16.99 -7.33
CA THR A 115 -9.12 18.29 -6.84
C THR A 115 -8.12 19.00 -5.93
N GLU A 116 -7.41 18.25 -5.08
CA GLU A 116 -6.37 18.80 -4.21
C GLU A 116 -5.03 19.04 -4.92
N SER A 117 -4.91 18.73 -6.22
CA SER A 117 -3.65 18.80 -6.98
C SER A 117 -2.52 18.04 -6.29
N ALA A 118 -2.81 16.82 -5.84
CA ALA A 118 -1.88 16.03 -5.06
C ALA A 118 -0.62 15.64 -5.85
N LYS A 119 0.54 15.66 -5.20
CA LYS A 119 1.80 15.12 -5.73
C LYS A 119 1.90 13.62 -5.46
N GLY A 120 2.54 12.89 -6.36
CA GLY A 120 2.80 11.45 -6.21
C GLY A 120 2.15 10.58 -7.31
N PRO A 121 2.00 9.27 -7.09
CA PRO A 121 2.27 8.55 -5.83
C PRO A 121 3.77 8.38 -5.52
N GLU A 122 4.15 8.54 -4.24
CA GLU A 122 5.43 8.03 -3.72
C GLU A 122 5.24 6.61 -3.17
N GLU A 123 6.14 5.68 -3.44
CA GLU A 123 5.99 4.27 -3.03
C GLU A 123 6.89 3.88 -1.87
N TYR A 124 6.33 3.16 -0.90
CA TYR A 124 7.00 2.60 0.28
C TYR A 124 6.76 1.10 0.32
N ILE A 125 7.82 0.31 0.18
CA ILE A 125 7.78 -1.15 0.32
C ILE A 125 8.22 -1.50 1.73
N LEU A 126 7.30 -2.03 2.52
CA LEU A 126 7.58 -2.46 3.89
C LEU A 126 8.00 -3.92 3.87
N SER A 127 9.27 -4.21 3.58
CA SER A 127 9.81 -5.56 3.73
C SER A 127 10.34 -5.79 5.15
N LYS A 128 10.17 -7.00 5.68
CA LYS A 128 10.88 -7.44 6.88
C LYS A 128 12.33 -7.72 6.49
N GLY A 129 13.15 -6.67 6.37
CA GLY A 129 14.60 -6.84 6.17
C GLY A 129 15.35 -5.68 5.52
N ALA A 130 15.90 -4.80 6.35
CA ALA A 130 17.30 -4.36 6.29
C ALA A 130 17.71 -3.74 7.64
N ASN A 131 17.80 -4.59 8.67
CA ASN A 131 18.73 -4.57 9.82
C ASN A 131 18.25 -5.55 10.88
#